data_AF-A0A8H4JLQ8-F1
#
_entry.id   AF-A0A8H4JLQ8-F1
#
_cell.length_a   1.000
_cell.length_b   1.000
_cell.length_c   1.000
_cell.angle_alpha   90.00
_cell.angle_beta   90.00
_cell.angle_gamma   90.00
#
_symmetry.space_group_name_H-M   'P 1'
#
loop_
_entity.id
_entity.type
_entity.pdbx_description
1 polymer ?
#
loop_
_entity_poly.entity_id
_entity_poly.type
_entity_poly.pdbx_seq_one_letter_code
_entity_poly.pdbx_strand_id
1 'polypeptide(L)'
;MCCGRKDPTSKRPSSTPPRSRTPSISSYAPDQKLRQDRIIHNMGWAHKGLSEKKQRAMSQTFYNEIQKAKARGEWQSNTSPILNPHV
;
A
#
# COMPACT_ATOMS: atom_id res chain seq x y z
N MET A 1 -31.57 -4.54 -47.79
CA MET A 1 -32.04 -3.18 -47.43
C MET A 1 -33.29 -3.40 -46.56
N CYS A 2 -33.49 -2.89 -45.34
CA CYS A 2 -32.92 -1.77 -44.59
C CYS A 2 -32.89 -2.11 -43.09
N CYS A 3 -31.87 -1.60 -42.40
CA CYS A 3 -31.67 -1.72 -40.96
C CYS A 3 -32.74 -0.94 -40.17
N GLY A 4 -33.59 -1.66 -39.43
CA GLY A 4 -34.50 -1.08 -38.46
C GLY A 4 -33.74 -0.59 -37.22
N ARG A 5 -33.80 0.73 -36.99
CA ARG A 5 -33.32 1.43 -35.79
C ARG A 5 -33.76 0.73 -34.50
N LYS A 6 -32.81 0.40 -33.63
CA LYS A 6 -33.06 0.25 -32.18
C LYS A 6 -32.82 1.61 -31.54
N ASP A 7 -33.84 2.16 -30.91
CA ASP A 7 -33.71 3.31 -30.02
C ASP A 7 -32.71 3.01 -28.89
N PRO A 8 -31.85 3.98 -28.52
CA PRO A 8 -30.81 3.79 -27.54
C PRO A 8 -31.40 3.98 -26.14
N THR A 9 -32.20 3.03 -25.66
CA THR A 9 -32.45 2.91 -24.21
C THR A 9 -31.24 2.26 -23.55
N SER A 10 -30.08 2.91 -23.64
CA SER A 10 -28.92 2.56 -22.82
C SER A 10 -28.69 3.72 -21.86
N LYS A 11 -29.49 3.76 -20.78
CA LYS A 11 -29.06 4.41 -19.55
C LYS A 11 -27.79 3.69 -19.13
N ARG A 12 -26.66 4.19 -19.63
CA ARG A 12 -25.31 3.83 -19.19
C ARG A 12 -25.37 3.83 -17.66
N PRO A 13 -25.16 2.69 -16.98
CA PRO A 13 -24.95 2.76 -15.55
C PRO A 13 -23.69 3.61 -15.41
N SER A 14 -23.86 4.82 -14.89
CA SER A 14 -22.74 5.60 -14.40
C SER A 14 -22.05 4.68 -13.42
N SER A 15 -20.91 4.12 -13.86
CA SER A 15 -20.02 3.34 -13.05
C SER A 15 -19.42 4.30 -12.04
N THR A 16 -20.24 4.72 -11.08
CA THR A 16 -19.76 5.24 -9.82
C THR A 16 -18.94 4.08 -9.28
N PRO A 17 -17.61 4.22 -9.14
CA PRO A 17 -16.81 3.17 -8.55
C PRO A 17 -17.47 2.80 -7.22
N PRO A 18 -17.63 1.52 -6.87
CA PRO A 18 -18.14 1.17 -5.56
C PRO A 18 -17.25 1.92 -4.57
N ARG A 19 -17.88 2.83 -3.84
CA ARG A 19 -17.25 3.70 -2.84
C ARG A 19 -16.25 2.82 -2.13
N SER A 20 -14.96 3.12 -2.37
CA SER A 20 -13.85 2.52 -1.64
C SER A 20 -14.29 2.52 -0.19
N ARG A 21 -14.63 1.33 0.33
CA ARG A 21 -14.80 1.11 1.75
C ARG A 21 -13.39 1.15 2.29
N THR A 22 -12.83 2.35 2.37
CA THR A 22 -11.68 2.64 3.20
C THR A 22 -12.05 2.04 4.55
N PRO A 23 -11.31 1.03 5.06
CA PRO A 23 -11.61 0.52 6.38
C PRO A 23 -11.53 1.68 7.33
N SER A 24 -12.52 1.76 8.21
CA SER A 24 -12.58 2.75 9.26
C SER A 24 -11.19 2.93 9.88
N ILE A 25 -10.60 4.10 9.61
CA ILE A 25 -9.27 4.52 10.07
C ILE A 25 -9.26 4.75 11.59
N SER A 26 -10.43 4.60 12.23
CA SER A 26 -10.73 5.06 13.58
C SER A 26 -9.92 4.40 14.71
N SER A 27 -9.11 3.37 14.43
CA SER A 27 -8.34 2.65 15.45
C SER A 27 -6.82 2.73 15.28
N TYR A 28 -6.31 3.48 14.28
CA TYR A 28 -4.87 3.69 14.10
C TYR A 28 -4.52 5.15 14.25
N ALA A 29 -3.48 5.45 15.03
CA ALA A 29 -2.88 6.78 15.02
C ALA A 29 -2.54 7.14 13.56
N PRO A 30 -2.86 8.34 13.06
CA PRO A 30 -2.68 8.70 11.65
C PRO A 30 -1.28 8.37 11.09
N ASP A 31 -0.25 8.51 11.92
CA ASP A 31 1.13 8.17 11.61
C ASP A 31 1.35 6.66 11.36
N GLN A 32 0.72 5.79 12.15
CA GLN A 32 0.82 4.33 11.95
C GLN A 32 0.17 3.90 10.63
N LYS A 33 -0.98 4.49 10.30
CA LYS A 33 -1.66 4.18 9.04
C LYS A 33 -0.82 4.60 7.84
N LEU A 34 -0.27 5.81 7.85
CA LEU A 34 0.60 6.29 6.76
C LEU A 34 1.84 5.42 6.58
N ARG A 35 2.46 4.95 7.67
CA ARG A 35 3.60 4.02 7.62
C ARG A 35 3.21 2.68 7.00
N GLN A 36 2.09 2.10 7.42
CA GLN A 36 1.61 0.83 6.87
C GLN A 36 1.28 0.96 5.38
N ASP A 37 0.57 2.01 4.99
CA ASP A 37 0.17 2.25 3.60
C ASP A 37 1.43 2.41 2.71
N ARG A 38 2.47 3.10 3.20
CA ARG A 38 3.77 3.23 2.50
C ARG A 38 4.50 1.89 2.36
N ILE A 39 4.51 1.05 3.39
CA ILE A 39 5.11 -0.30 3.33
C ILE A 39 4.36 -1.17 2.33
N ILE A 40 3.02 -1.17 2.37
CA ILE A 40 2.17 -1.94 1.45
C ILE A 40 2.44 -1.54 0.00
N HIS A 41 2.51 -0.23 -0.26
CA HIS A 41 2.83 0.32 -1.57
C HIS A 41 4.23 -0.12 -2.05
N ASN A 42 5.26 0.08 -1.22
CA ASN A 42 6.65 -0.24 -1.59
C ASN A 42 6.87 -1.74 -1.83
N MET A 43 6.16 -2.60 -1.10
CA MET A 43 6.25 -4.06 -1.28
C MET A 43 5.37 -4.58 -2.43
N GLY A 44 4.58 -3.71 -3.07
CA GLY A 44 3.67 -4.08 -4.16
C GLY A 44 2.58 -5.08 -3.74
N TRP A 45 2.25 -5.16 -2.44
CA TRP A 45 1.31 -6.17 -1.93
C TRP A 45 -0.12 -5.93 -2.39
N ALA A 46 -0.47 -4.68 -2.73
CA ALA A 46 -1.74 -4.34 -3.35
C ALA A 46 -1.97 -5.05 -4.69
N HIS A 47 -0.89 -5.34 -5.44
CA HIS A 47 -0.95 -6.00 -6.75
C HIS A 47 -0.90 -7.53 -6.67
N LYS A 48 -0.75 -8.10 -5.47
CA LYS A 48 -0.66 -9.57 -5.25
C LYS A 48 -2.00 -10.24 -4.96
N GLY A 49 -3.12 -9.54 -5.13
CA GLY A 49 -4.46 -10.08 -4.84
C GLY A 49 -4.71 -10.41 -3.37
N LEU A 50 -3.91 -9.84 -2.45
CA LEU A 50 -4.07 -10.06 -1.01
C LEU A 50 -5.22 -9.20 -0.47
N SER A 51 -5.96 -9.72 0.51
CA SER A 51 -6.96 -8.90 1.21
C SER A 51 -6.30 -7.76 1.98
N GLU A 52 -6.99 -6.62 2.13
CA GLU A 52 -6.45 -5.47 2.84
C GLU A 52 -6.04 -5.80 4.29
N LYS A 53 -6.86 -6.62 4.97
CA LYS A 53 -6.54 -7.12 6.31
C LYS A 53 -5.19 -7.86 6.34
N LYS A 54 -4.93 -8.71 5.33
CA LYS A 54 -3.67 -9.44 5.20
C LYS A 54 -2.51 -8.51 4.89
N GLN A 55 -2.71 -7.54 3.99
CA GLN A 55 -1.70 -6.51 3.68
C GLN A 55 -1.29 -5.72 4.93
N ARG A 56 -2.27 -5.27 5.74
CA ARG A 56 -2.04 -4.54 7.00
C ARG A 56 -1.33 -5.39 8.05
N ALA A 57 -1.72 -6.67 8.20
CA ALA A 57 -1.05 -7.57 9.15
C ALA A 57 0.42 -7.80 8.78
N MET A 58 0.70 -7.99 7.49
CA MET A 58 2.08 -8.16 7.01
C MET A 58 2.89 -6.87 7.15
N SER A 59 2.31 -5.69 6.91
CA SER A 59 3.04 -4.42 7.03
C SER A 59 3.41 -4.11 8.47
N GLN A 60 2.50 -4.41 9.41
CA GLN A 60 2.80 -4.31 10.83
C GLN A 60 3.90 -5.28 11.25
N THR A 61 3.84 -6.54 10.79
CA THR A 61 4.85 -7.55 11.11
C THR A 61 6.21 -7.13 10.56
N PHE A 62 6.26 -6.70 9.31
CA PHE A 62 7.48 -6.19 8.67
C PHE A 62 8.07 -5.03 9.46
N TYR A 63 7.26 -4.02 9.80
CA TYR A 63 7.72 -2.88 10.59
C TYR A 63 8.33 -3.32 11.93
N ASN A 64 7.67 -4.22 12.65
CA ASN A 64 8.15 -4.71 13.93
C ASN A 64 9.50 -5.43 13.80
N GLU A 65 9.68 -6.27 12.77
CA GLU A 65 10.95 -6.96 12.53
C GLU A 65 12.07 -5.97 12.18
N ILE A 66 11.78 -4.90 11.42
CA ILE A 66 12.75 -3.82 11.19
C ILE A 66 13.15 -3.14 12.50
N GLN A 67 12.21 -2.84 13.39
CA GLN A 67 12.53 -2.23 14.68
C GLN A 67 13.37 -3.16 15.55
N LYS A 68 13.09 -4.46 15.55
CA LYS A 68 13.92 -5.44 16.26
C LYS A 68 15.33 -5.53 15.67
N ALA A 69 15.47 -5.58 14.34
CA ALA A 69 16.76 -5.60 13.67
C ALA A 69 17.58 -4.34 13.98
N LYS A 70 16.93 -3.16 14.03
CA LYS A 70 17.57 -1.90 14.47
C LYS A 70 18.04 -1.98 15.91
N ALA A 71 17.20 -2.49 16.82
CA ALA A 71 17.57 -2.65 18.23
C ALA A 71 18.73 -3.62 18.43
N ARG A 72 18.86 -4.64 17.57
CA ARG A 72 19.99 -5.58 17.57
C ARG A 72 21.25 -5.06 16.88
N GLY A 73 21.22 -3.88 16.26
CA GLY A 73 22.34 -3.35 15.46
C GLY A 73 22.57 -4.09 14.13
N GLU A 74 21.67 -4.98 13.74
CA GLU A 74 21.73 -5.73 12.48
C GLU A 74 21.24 -4.90 11.28
N TRP A 75 20.55 -3.79 11.55
CA TRP A 75 20.09 -2.88 10.53
C TRP A 75 21.17 -1.84 10.19
N GLN A 76 22.05 -2.18 9.25
CA GLN A 76 22.98 -1.21 8.67
C GLN A 76 22.24 -0.34 7.66
N SER A 77 21.96 0.90 8.02
CA SER A 77 21.80 1.94 7.01
C SER A 77 23.14 2.03 6.29
N ASN A 78 23.16 1.85 4.97
CA ASN A 78 24.32 2.15 4.12
C ASN A 78 24.67 3.64 4.23
N THR A 79 25.26 4.03 5.33
CA THR A 79 26.16 5.17 5.43
C THR A 79 27.54 4.54 5.40
N SER A 80 28.03 4.27 4.19
CA SER A 80 29.46 4.07 4.01
C SER A 80 30.15 5.28 4.65
N PRO A 81 31.01 5.11 5.67
CA PRO A 81 31.89 6.19 6.02
C PRO A 81 32.77 6.41 4.78
N ILE A 82 32.66 7.58 4.17
CA ILE A 82 33.66 8.06 3.23
C ILE A 82 34.96 8.04 4.03
N LEU A 83 35.79 7.03 3.79
CA LEU A 83 37.17 7.00 4.26
C LEU A 83 37.85 8.23 3.66
N ASN A 84 38.08 9.25 4.49
CA ASN A 84 38.95 10.37 4.16
C ASN A 84 40.35 9.81 3.82
N PRO A 85 40.88 9.98 2.60
CA PRO A 85 42.27 9.69 2.32
C PRO A 85 43.07 10.98 2.57
N HIS A 86 43.40 11.25 3.83
CA HIS A 86 44.43 12.23 4.17
C HIS A 86 45.25 11.70 5.34
N VAL A 87 46.22 10.84 5.01
CA VAL A 87 47.55 10.80 5.62
C VAL A 87 48.54 10.41 4.53
#